data_AF-A0A6G3S055-F1
#
_entry.id   AF-A0A6G3S055-F1
#
_cell.length_a   1.000
_cell.length_b   1.000
_cell.length_c   1.000
_cell.angle_alpha   90.00
_cell.angle_beta   90.00
_cell.angle_gamma   90.00
#
_symmetry.space_group_name_H-M   'P 1'
#
loop_
_entity.id
_entity.type
_entity.pdbx_description
1 polymer ?
#
loop_
_entity_poly.entity_id
_entity_poly.type
_entity_poly.pdbx_seq_one_letter_code
_entity_poly.pdbx_strand_id
1 'polypeptide(L)'
;MDDLGYKPITLSVDKAREETSTISSQILDLIAIKEGKVTEPGPGVSTCDEDPGHLYKTRHPWSIYQVSSEDVLKQGFERLRKQLPQHGWKIVRYGHDNSKAKTLGLTADSTTKRFSINVELLVSSPTAGKEKEPLLAVTVVSGCFRAPEGTDLNKEY
;
A
#
# COMPACT_ATOMS: atom_id res chain seq x y z
N MET A 1 12.41 22.87 9.83
CA MET A 1 11.34 23.61 9.13
C MET A 1 10.40 22.55 8.63
N ASP A 2 9.26 22.46 9.31
CA ASP A 2 8.09 21.69 8.90
C ASP A 2 7.86 21.90 7.40
N ASP A 3 8.03 20.88 6.58
CA ASP A 3 7.38 20.96 5.28
C ASP A 3 6.94 19.60 4.78
N LEU A 4 5.93 19.08 5.48
CA LEU A 4 5.01 18.10 4.90
C LEU A 4 4.41 18.62 3.57
N GLY A 5 4.51 19.92 3.25
CA GLY A 5 3.84 20.53 2.09
C GLY A 5 2.32 20.61 2.24
N TYR A 6 1.79 20.31 3.43
CA TYR A 6 0.38 20.41 3.79
C TYR A 6 0.20 20.51 5.31
N LYS A 7 -0.98 20.95 5.75
CA LYS A 7 -1.37 20.96 7.17
C LYS A 7 -1.93 19.59 7.57
N PRO A 8 -1.27 18.82 8.46
CA PRO A 8 -1.78 17.53 8.89
C PRO A 8 -3.08 17.69 9.68
N ILE A 9 -4.03 16.80 9.43
CA ILE A 9 -5.28 16.74 10.18
C ILE A 9 -5.06 15.98 11.49
N THR A 10 -5.77 16.38 12.55
CA THR A 10 -5.78 15.62 13.80
C THR A 10 -6.70 14.41 13.66
N LEU A 11 -6.15 13.21 13.85
CA LEU A 11 -6.88 11.95 13.73
C LEU A 11 -6.38 10.98 14.80
N SER A 12 -7.28 10.27 15.48
CA SER A 12 -6.88 9.22 16.43
C SER A 12 -6.32 8.02 15.69
N VAL A 13 -5.39 7.31 16.34
CA VAL A 13 -4.68 6.17 15.74
C VAL A 13 -5.67 5.07 15.29
N ASP A 14 -6.68 4.76 16.11
CA ASP A 14 -7.70 3.76 15.75
C ASP A 14 -8.48 4.15 14.50
N LYS A 15 -8.89 5.42 14.38
CA LYS A 15 -9.59 5.91 13.18
C LYS A 15 -8.69 5.86 11.95
N ALA A 16 -7.40 6.17 12.11
CA ALA A 16 -6.44 6.05 11.02
C ALA A 16 -6.25 4.59 10.60
N ARG A 17 -6.19 3.63 11.53
CA ARG A 17 -6.15 2.19 11.25
C ARG A 17 -7.42 1.74 10.51
N GLU A 18 -8.61 2.13 10.98
CA GLU A 18 -9.89 1.83 10.33
C GLU A 18 -9.97 2.37 8.90
N GLU A 19 -9.58 3.63 8.69
CA GLU A 19 -9.58 4.25 7.37
C GLU A 19 -8.60 3.56 6.43
N THR A 20 -7.41 3.21 6.93
CA THR A 20 -6.40 2.48 6.17
C THR A 20 -6.90 1.10 5.78
N SER A 21 -7.51 0.37 6.72
CA SER A 21 -8.12 -0.95 6.47
C SER A 21 -9.23 -0.85 5.41
N THR A 22 -10.08 0.17 5.49
CA THR A 22 -11.15 0.40 4.50
C THR A 22 -10.59 0.63 3.10
N ILE A 23 -9.59 1.51 2.97
CA ILE A 23 -8.93 1.77 1.67
C ILE A 23 -8.24 0.51 1.16
N SER A 24 -7.57 -0.22 2.06
CA SER A 24 -6.86 -1.44 1.73
C SER A 24 -7.78 -2.53 1.18
N SER A 25 -8.93 -2.73 1.80
CA SER A 25 -9.98 -3.63 1.30
C SER A 25 -10.52 -3.19 -0.06
N GLN A 26 -10.70 -1.89 -0.30
CA GLN A 26 -11.09 -1.38 -1.63
C GLN A 26 -10.04 -1.73 -2.69
N ILE A 27 -8.75 -1.60 -2.38
CA ILE A 27 -7.68 -2.00 -3.32
C ILE A 27 -7.72 -3.50 -3.61
N LEU A 28 -7.95 -4.33 -2.58
CA LEU A 28 -8.14 -5.77 -2.75
C LEU A 28 -9.34 -6.09 -3.67
N ASP A 29 -10.46 -5.39 -3.48
CA ASP A 29 -11.65 -5.53 -4.33
C ASP A 29 -11.38 -5.13 -5.79
N LEU A 30 -10.59 -4.08 -6.03
CA LEU A 30 -10.20 -3.66 -7.38
C LEU A 30 -9.27 -4.67 -8.07
N ILE A 31 -8.40 -5.35 -7.31
CA ILE A 31 -7.59 -6.46 -7.83
C ILE A 31 -8.49 -7.63 -8.23
N ALA A 32 -9.54 -7.92 -7.45
CA ALA A 32 -10.59 -8.91 -7.74
C ALA A 32 -10.06 -10.33 -8.09
N ILE A 33 -8.96 -10.76 -7.47
CA ILE A 33 -8.52 -12.14 -7.53
C ILE A 33 -9.39 -12.95 -6.55
N LYS A 34 -10.01 -14.03 -7.04
CA LYS A 34 -10.97 -14.85 -6.27
C LYS A 34 -10.37 -16.11 -5.66
N GLU A 35 -9.10 -16.37 -5.94
CA GLU A 35 -8.38 -17.58 -5.53
C GLU A 35 -7.07 -17.23 -4.83
N GLY A 36 -6.44 -18.22 -4.21
CA GLY A 36 -5.23 -18.04 -3.42
C GLY A 36 -5.51 -17.58 -1.99
N LYS A 37 -4.49 -17.03 -1.34
CA LYS A 37 -4.54 -16.53 0.03
C LYS A 37 -4.15 -15.07 0.08
N VAL A 38 -4.76 -14.35 1.02
CA VAL A 38 -4.40 -12.99 1.39
C VAL A 38 -3.76 -13.03 2.76
N THR A 39 -2.66 -12.33 2.96
CA THR A 39 -2.12 -12.13 4.31
C THR A 39 -3.01 -11.17 5.09
N GLU A 40 -3.28 -11.44 6.37
CA GLU A 40 -4.19 -10.65 7.19
C GLU A 40 -3.52 -9.84 8.33
N PRO A 41 -2.29 -9.28 8.20
CA PRO A 41 -1.81 -8.34 9.22
C PRO A 41 -2.70 -7.10 9.18
N GLY A 42 -3.01 -6.50 10.34
CA GLY A 42 -3.69 -5.20 10.40
C GLY A 42 -2.77 -4.04 10.00
N PRO A 43 -3.33 -2.84 9.75
CA PRO A 43 -2.53 -1.63 9.57
C PRO A 43 -1.69 -1.31 10.81
N GLY A 44 -0.38 -1.20 10.64
CA GLY A 44 0.54 -0.73 11.67
C GLY A 44 0.70 0.78 11.63
N VAL A 45 1.29 1.34 12.68
CA VAL A 45 1.60 2.77 12.80
C VAL A 45 3.11 2.99 12.91
N SER A 46 3.57 4.09 12.32
CA SER A 46 4.94 4.56 12.45
C SER A 46 4.94 6.08 12.61
N THR A 47 5.92 6.62 13.32
CA THR A 47 6.10 8.06 13.47
C THR A 47 6.56 8.68 12.14
N CYS A 48 6.26 9.96 11.98
CA CYS A 48 6.77 10.76 10.87
C CYS A 48 8.02 11.53 11.32
N ASP A 49 9.06 11.53 10.48
CA ASP A 49 10.37 12.10 10.82
C ASP A 49 10.31 13.63 11.07
N GLU A 50 9.30 14.30 10.51
CA GLU A 50 9.08 15.74 10.65
C GLU A 50 8.74 16.17 12.08
N ASP A 51 7.95 15.37 12.81
CA ASP A 51 7.61 15.58 14.22
C ASP A 51 7.23 14.23 14.87
N PRO A 52 8.22 13.40 15.22
CA PRO A 52 7.97 12.03 15.68
C PRO A 52 7.14 11.93 16.97
N GLY A 53 7.04 13.02 17.74
CA GLY A 53 6.28 13.07 18.98
C GLY A 53 4.78 13.29 18.77
N HIS A 54 4.38 13.87 17.64
CA HIS A 54 2.98 14.25 17.40
C HIS A 54 2.45 13.83 16.03
N LEU A 55 3.31 13.45 15.10
CA LEU A 55 2.94 13.02 13.76
C LEU A 55 3.20 11.54 13.55
N TYR A 56 2.24 10.89 12.92
CA TYR A 56 2.30 9.47 12.60
C TYR A 56 1.65 9.19 11.25
N LYS A 57 2.00 8.05 10.67
CA LYS A 57 1.39 7.52 9.44
C LYS A 57 1.05 6.04 9.64
N THR A 58 0.07 5.58 8.90
CA THR A 58 -0.30 4.17 8.86
C THR A 58 0.37 3.49 7.68
N ARG A 59 0.72 2.21 7.88
CA ARG A 59 1.22 1.35 6.82
C ARG A 59 0.54 0.01 6.91
N HIS A 60 0.01 -0.47 5.79
CA HIS A 60 -0.66 -1.76 5.72
C HIS A 60 -0.10 -2.59 4.55
N PRO A 61 1.01 -3.32 4.79
CA PRO A 61 1.54 -4.26 3.83
C PRO A 61 0.76 -5.58 3.87
N TRP A 62 0.38 -6.11 2.71
CA TRP A 62 -0.21 -7.44 2.56
C TRP A 62 0.12 -8.01 1.20
N SER A 63 -0.20 -9.29 0.96
CA SER A 63 0.07 -9.96 -0.31
C SER A 63 -1.01 -10.96 -0.69
N ILE A 64 -1.21 -11.15 -1.99
CA ILE A 64 -1.97 -12.27 -2.56
C ILE A 64 -0.98 -13.29 -3.08
N TYR A 65 -1.10 -14.54 -2.65
CA TYR A 65 -0.15 -15.62 -2.96
C TYR A 65 -0.86 -16.98 -3.03
N GLN A 66 -0.13 -18.05 -3.35
CA GLN A 66 -0.70 -19.41 -3.49
C GLN A 66 -1.87 -19.49 -4.50
N VAL A 67 -1.80 -18.72 -5.57
CA VAL A 67 -2.73 -18.80 -6.70
C VAL A 67 -2.42 -20.00 -7.61
N SER A 68 -3.34 -20.36 -8.48
CA SER A 68 -3.18 -21.48 -9.42
C SER A 68 -2.08 -21.26 -10.46
N SER A 69 -1.85 -19.99 -10.85
CA SER A 69 -0.83 -19.61 -11.84
C SER A 69 -0.41 -18.14 -11.68
N GLU A 70 0.81 -17.80 -12.12
CA GLU A 70 1.30 -16.42 -12.14
C GLU A 70 0.44 -15.48 -13.00
N ASP A 71 -0.26 -16.03 -14.00
CA ASP A 71 -1.15 -15.25 -14.86
C ASP A 71 -2.34 -14.67 -14.11
N VAL A 72 -2.78 -15.31 -13.03
CA VAL A 72 -3.83 -14.77 -12.14
C VAL A 72 -3.34 -13.49 -11.46
N LEU A 73 -2.09 -13.48 -10.97
CA LEU A 73 -1.48 -12.28 -10.37
C LEU A 73 -1.29 -11.17 -11.41
N LYS A 74 -0.78 -11.51 -12.60
CA LYS A 74 -0.62 -10.57 -13.72
C LYS A 74 -1.95 -9.92 -14.12
N GLN A 75 -3.01 -10.72 -14.24
CA GLN A 75 -4.34 -10.23 -14.56
C GLN A 75 -4.91 -9.33 -13.46
N GLY A 76 -4.72 -9.68 -12.18
CA GLY A 76 -5.14 -8.85 -11.05
C GLY A 76 -4.41 -7.51 -11.01
N PHE A 77 -3.08 -7.52 -11.23
CA PHE A 77 -2.26 -6.30 -11.32
C PHE A 77 -2.69 -5.40 -12.48
N GLU A 78 -2.90 -5.94 -13.68
CA GLU A 78 -3.36 -5.16 -14.84
C GLU A 78 -4.80 -4.64 -14.65
N ARG A 79 -5.67 -5.40 -13.98
CA ARG A 79 -7.01 -4.93 -13.62
C ARG A 79 -6.93 -3.75 -12.67
N LEU A 80 -6.14 -3.86 -11.61
CA LEU A 80 -5.92 -2.77 -10.66
C LEU A 80 -5.43 -1.51 -11.38
N ARG A 81 -4.41 -1.63 -12.24
CA ARG A 81 -3.87 -0.51 -13.02
C ARG A 81 -4.94 0.21 -13.85
N LYS A 82 -5.88 -0.52 -14.45
CA LYS A 82 -6.99 0.05 -15.23
C LYS A 82 -8.09 0.66 -14.37
N GLN A 83 -8.36 0.07 -13.21
CA GLN A 83 -9.42 0.50 -12.30
C GLN A 83 -9.01 1.74 -11.49
N LEU A 84 -7.77 1.81 -11.02
CA LEU A 84 -7.30 2.90 -10.15
C LEU A 84 -7.70 4.32 -10.62
N PRO A 85 -7.45 4.73 -11.87
CA PRO A 85 -7.88 6.05 -12.36
C PRO A 85 -9.39 6.29 -12.34
N GLN A 86 -10.19 5.24 -12.47
CA GLN A 86 -11.66 5.31 -12.43
C GLN A 86 -12.17 5.50 -10.99
N HIS A 87 -11.34 5.17 -9.99
CA HIS A 87 -11.66 5.23 -8.56
C HIS A 87 -10.89 6.34 -7.82
N GLY A 88 -10.46 7.39 -8.54
CA GLY A 88 -9.82 8.55 -7.92
C GLY A 88 -8.38 8.31 -7.47
N TRP A 89 -7.63 7.49 -8.22
CA TRP A 89 -6.20 7.29 -8.01
C TRP A 89 -5.39 7.71 -9.24
N LYS A 90 -4.32 8.46 -9.02
CA LYS A 90 -3.39 8.85 -10.07
C LYS A 90 -2.17 7.95 -10.02
N ILE A 91 -1.90 7.23 -11.12
CA ILE A 91 -0.66 6.48 -11.26
C ILE A 91 0.50 7.46 -11.44
N VAL A 92 1.42 7.49 -10.49
CA VAL A 92 2.59 8.38 -10.51
C VAL A 92 3.86 7.65 -10.94
N ARG A 93 3.89 6.32 -10.81
CA ARG A 93 4.98 5.48 -11.30
C ARG A 93 4.44 4.14 -11.80
N TYR A 94 4.96 3.70 -12.93
CA TYR A 94 4.68 2.37 -13.47
C TYR A 94 5.88 1.89 -14.28
N GLY A 95 6.31 0.65 -14.04
CA GLY A 95 7.40 0.03 -14.77
C GLY A 95 8.25 -0.89 -13.91
N HIS A 96 9.29 -1.44 -14.52
CA HIS A 96 10.23 -2.31 -13.82
C HIS A 96 11.16 -1.51 -12.93
N ASP A 97 11.48 -2.06 -11.76
CA ASP A 97 12.47 -1.49 -10.87
C ASP A 97 13.92 -1.66 -11.40
N ASN A 98 14.87 -1.12 -10.63
CA ASN A 98 16.29 -1.21 -10.96
C ASN A 98 16.96 -2.48 -10.40
N SER A 99 16.18 -3.40 -9.80
CA SER A 99 16.72 -4.64 -9.27
C SER A 99 17.13 -5.59 -10.40
N LYS A 100 17.86 -6.66 -10.05
CA LYS A 100 18.19 -7.74 -10.99
C LYS A 100 16.92 -8.45 -11.50
N ALA A 101 15.91 -8.59 -10.65
CA ALA A 101 14.65 -9.25 -11.02
C ALA A 101 13.82 -8.43 -12.00
N LYS A 102 14.06 -7.11 -12.07
CA LYS A 102 13.26 -6.16 -12.84
C LYS A 102 11.79 -6.35 -12.47
N THR A 103 11.46 -6.22 -11.18
CA THR A 103 10.11 -6.43 -10.67
C THR A 103 9.19 -5.36 -11.24
N LEU A 104 8.07 -5.76 -11.82
CA LEU A 104 7.08 -4.82 -12.35
C LEU A 104 6.32 -4.21 -11.17
N GLY A 105 6.35 -2.88 -11.08
CA GLY A 105 5.73 -2.14 -9.99
C GLY A 105 4.85 -1.00 -10.47
N LEU A 106 4.00 -0.55 -9.56
CA LEU A 106 3.00 0.50 -9.72
C LEU A 106 2.95 1.30 -8.42
N THR A 107 3.05 2.62 -8.53
CA THR A 107 2.76 3.54 -7.42
C THR A 107 1.63 4.46 -7.86
N ALA A 108 0.63 4.62 -7.00
CA ALA A 108 -0.49 5.51 -7.24
C ALA A 108 -0.88 6.29 -5.98
N ASP A 109 -1.25 7.54 -6.19
CA ASP A 109 -1.66 8.46 -5.13
C ASP A 109 -3.16 8.72 -5.25
N SER A 110 -3.87 8.73 -4.12
CA SER A 110 -5.28 9.10 -4.11
C SER A 110 -5.43 10.58 -4.46
N THR A 111 -6.40 10.90 -5.31
CA THR A 111 -6.69 12.29 -5.71
C THR A 111 -7.55 13.03 -4.70
N THR A 112 -8.17 12.31 -3.75
CA THR A 112 -9.10 12.86 -2.76
C THR A 112 -8.61 12.70 -1.33
N LYS A 113 -7.85 11.63 -1.05
CA LYS A 113 -7.31 11.34 0.26
C LYS A 113 -5.79 11.40 0.24
N ARG A 114 -5.17 11.61 1.41
CA ARG A 114 -3.71 11.56 1.56
C ARG A 114 -3.25 10.13 1.76
N PHE A 115 -3.43 9.31 0.72
CA PHE A 115 -2.96 7.91 0.70
C PHE A 115 -2.20 7.65 -0.58
N SER A 116 -1.18 6.80 -0.47
CA SER A 116 -0.44 6.25 -1.59
C SER A 116 -0.48 4.73 -1.51
N ILE A 117 -0.40 4.08 -2.65
CA ILE A 117 -0.22 2.63 -2.73
C ILE A 117 1.04 2.32 -3.53
N ASN A 118 1.74 1.28 -3.10
CA ASN A 118 2.80 0.64 -3.88
C ASN A 118 2.42 -0.82 -4.10
N VAL A 119 2.47 -1.27 -5.35
CA VAL A 119 2.12 -2.62 -5.74
C VAL A 119 3.26 -3.21 -6.56
N GLU A 120 3.71 -4.41 -6.18
CA GLU A 120 4.82 -5.11 -6.80
C GLU A 120 4.38 -6.51 -7.21
N LEU A 121 4.65 -6.87 -8.46
CA LEU A 121 4.32 -8.16 -9.05
C LEU A 121 5.55 -9.07 -9.02
N LEU A 122 5.63 -9.93 -8.01
CA LEU A 122 6.73 -10.88 -7.80
C LEU A 122 6.37 -12.19 -8.50
N VAL A 123 6.90 -12.38 -9.71
CA VAL A 123 6.67 -13.55 -10.57
C VAL A 123 7.97 -13.94 -11.27
N SER A 124 7.99 -15.12 -11.90
CA SER A 124 9.14 -15.57 -12.68
C SER A 124 9.53 -14.55 -13.76
N SER A 125 10.82 -14.29 -13.91
CA SER A 125 11.35 -13.37 -14.92
C SER A 125 12.56 -13.96 -15.66
N PRO A 126 12.83 -13.55 -16.91
CA PRO A 126 14.01 -14.03 -17.65
C PRO A 126 15.34 -13.69 -16.96
N THR A 127 15.38 -12.64 -16.12
CA THR A 127 16.60 -12.16 -15.46
C THR A 127 16.81 -12.72 -14.06
N ALA A 128 15.75 -13.11 -13.35
CA ALA A 128 15.81 -13.74 -12.02
C ALA A 128 15.53 -15.25 -12.02
N GLY A 129 14.97 -15.79 -13.10
CA GLY A 129 14.58 -17.19 -13.20
C GLY A 129 13.18 -17.45 -12.63
N LYS A 130 12.96 -18.70 -12.21
CA LYS A 130 11.66 -19.16 -11.70
C LYS A 130 11.45 -18.66 -10.26
N GLU A 131 10.33 -17.97 -10.04
CA GLU A 131 9.88 -17.59 -8.70
C GLU A 131 9.27 -18.80 -7.98
N LYS A 132 9.68 -19.01 -6.73
CA LYS A 132 9.19 -20.13 -5.92
C LYS A 132 7.86 -19.80 -5.27
N GLU A 133 7.69 -18.55 -4.87
CA GLU A 133 6.50 -18.06 -4.16
C GLU A 133 5.96 -16.82 -4.87
N PRO A 134 5.36 -17.00 -6.07
CA PRO A 134 4.84 -15.87 -6.82
C PRO A 134 3.69 -15.21 -6.04
N LEU A 135 3.75 -13.89 -5.94
CA LEU A 135 2.81 -13.11 -5.14
C LEU A 135 2.64 -11.69 -5.71
N LEU A 136 1.51 -11.08 -5.34
CA LEU A 136 1.26 -9.67 -5.54
C LEU A 136 1.40 -8.97 -4.20
N ALA A 137 2.46 -8.18 -4.03
CA ALA A 137 2.69 -7.42 -2.80
C ALA A 137 2.04 -6.05 -2.91
N VAL A 138 1.26 -5.67 -1.89
CA VAL A 138 0.58 -4.38 -1.81
C VAL A 138 0.95 -3.71 -0.51
N THR A 139 1.33 -2.44 -0.57
CA THR A 139 1.50 -1.58 0.59
C THR A 139 0.62 -0.36 0.43
N VAL A 140 -0.33 -0.19 1.34
CA VAL A 140 -1.09 1.06 1.50
C VAL A 140 -0.40 1.91 2.56
N VAL A 141 -0.18 3.19 2.29
CA VAL A 141 0.44 4.12 3.23
C VAL A 141 -0.33 5.44 3.26
N SER A 142 -0.57 5.97 4.45
CA SER A 142 -1.15 7.31 4.61
C SER A 142 -0.06 8.39 4.54
N GLY A 143 -0.49 9.63 4.29
CA GLY A 143 0.26 10.80 4.74
C GLY A 143 0.31 10.86 6.27
N CYS A 144 1.15 11.74 6.79
CA CYS A 144 1.23 12.02 8.22
C CYS A 144 -0.05 12.70 8.72
N PHE A 145 -0.58 12.15 9.81
CA PHE A 145 -1.65 12.69 10.64
C PHE A 145 -1.07 13.21 11.95
N ARG A 146 -1.77 14.15 12.59
CA ARG A 146 -1.44 14.62 13.94
C ARG A 146 -2.21 13.81 14.97
N ALA A 147 -1.52 13.28 15.96
CA ALA A 147 -2.14 12.60 17.08
C ALA A 147 -2.90 13.60 17.97
N PRO A 148 -4.05 13.23 18.54
CA PRO A 148 -4.71 14.03 19.57
C PRO A 148 -3.78 14.29 20.76
N GLU A 149 -3.98 15.42 21.45
CA GLU A 149 -3.20 15.73 22.65
C GLU A 149 -3.29 14.59 23.69
N GLY A 150 -2.15 14.27 24.31
CA GLY A 150 -2.05 13.18 25.28
C GLY A 150 -1.91 11.78 24.68
N THR A 151 -1.91 11.63 23.36
CA THR A 151 -1.63 10.33 22.70
C THR A 151 -0.14 9.99 22.80
N ASP A 152 0.18 8.80 23.31
CA ASP A 152 1.55 8.29 23.38
C ASP A 152 1.81 7.32 22.21
N LEU A 153 2.41 7.84 21.14
CA LEU A 153 2.70 7.07 19.92
C LEU A 153 3.69 5.91 20.16
N ASN A 154 4.42 5.88 21.27
CA ASN A 154 5.34 4.77 21.58
C ASN A 154 4.62 3.50 22.05
N LYS A 155 3.33 3.61 22.37
CA LYS A 155 2.49 2.47 22.78
C LYS A 155 1.65 1.90 21.64
N GLU A 156 1.77 2.49 20.45
CA GLU A 156 1.03 2.11 19.27
C GLU A 156 1.92 1.22 18.39
N TYR A 157 1.62 -0.08 18.37
CA TYR A 157 2.28 -1.08 17.53
C TYR A 157 1.28 -1.80 16.63
#